data_AF-A0A2P5BD64-F1
#
_entry.id   AF-A0A2P5BD64-F1
#
_cell.length_a   1.000
_cell.length_b   1.000
_cell.length_c   1.000
_cell.angle_alpha   90.00
_cell.angle_beta   90.00
_cell.angle_gamma   90.00
#
_symmetry.space_group_name_H-M   'P 1'
#
loop_
_entity.id
_entity.type
_entity.pdbx_description
1 polymer ?
#
loop_
_entity_poly.entity_id
_entity_poly.type
_entity_poly.pdbx_seq_one_letter_code
_entity_poly.pdbx_strand_id
1 'polypeptide(L)'
;MRSLQILEFCSLPILLALSQGIQHATGLESLMISDCKRFTSIPEWINNLKSLQILSISACPSLKSLPEGMRYLTSLDKIEIKDCPTLQQRCQKHIGQDWPKIAHIPNLVLQQSFDQDASRSFTCLGTYLNDASHI
;
A
#
# COMPACT_ATOMS: atom_id res chain seq x y z
N MET A 1 -8.61 16.94 -17.94
CA MET A 1 -7.26 16.50 -17.56
C MET A 1 -7.40 15.61 -16.32
N ARG A 2 -7.35 14.28 -16.47
CA ARG A 2 -7.35 13.37 -15.30
C ARG A 2 -5.90 13.36 -14.79
N SER A 3 -5.62 14.12 -13.74
CA SER A 3 -4.32 14.02 -13.08
C SER A 3 -4.33 12.71 -12.30
N LEU A 4 -3.64 11.68 -12.80
CA LEU A 4 -3.32 10.52 -11.96
C LEU A 4 -2.53 11.04 -10.75
N GLN A 5 -3.00 10.77 -9.54
CA GLN A 5 -2.26 11.10 -8.32
C GLN A 5 -1.74 9.79 -7.73
N ILE A 6 -0.47 9.52 -8.01
CA ILE A 6 0.28 8.37 -7.49
C ILE A 6 1.23 8.90 -6.41
N LEU A 7 1.31 8.21 -5.28
CA LEU A 7 2.28 8.46 -4.22
C LEU A 7 3.01 7.16 -3.91
N GLU A 8 4.33 7.22 -3.94
CA GLU A 8 5.19 6.06 -3.73
C GLU A 8 6.25 6.34 -2.66
N PHE A 9 6.44 5.38 -1.76
CA PHE A 9 7.48 5.37 -0.74
C PHE A 9 8.37 4.14 -0.96
N CYS A 10 9.58 4.35 -1.47
CA CYS A 10 10.57 3.30 -1.74
C CYS A 10 11.76 3.40 -0.79
N SER A 11 12.11 2.27 -0.15
CA SER A 11 13.37 2.10 0.60
C SER A 11 13.68 3.23 1.60
N LEU A 12 12.67 3.71 2.33
CA LEU A 12 12.85 4.78 3.31
C LEU A 12 13.26 4.21 4.68
N PRO A 13 14.52 4.39 5.11
CA PRO A 13 15.04 3.74 6.31
C PRO A 13 14.51 4.33 7.61
N ILE A 14 13.79 5.46 7.55
CA ILE A 14 13.21 6.16 8.70
C ILE A 14 11.68 6.19 8.70
N LEU A 15 11.02 5.68 7.66
CA LEU A 15 9.56 5.75 7.57
C LEU A 15 8.93 4.78 8.57
N LEU A 16 8.30 5.33 9.61
CA LEU A 16 7.59 4.57 10.64
C LEU A 16 6.09 4.48 10.35
N ALA A 17 5.52 5.59 9.85
CA ALA A 17 4.11 5.74 9.52
C ALA A 17 3.94 6.79 8.41
N LEU A 18 2.78 6.82 7.77
CA LEU A 18 2.46 7.89 6.81
C LEU A 18 2.35 9.22 7.56
N SER A 19 2.90 10.28 6.99
CA SER A 19 2.86 11.62 7.59
C SER A 19 1.46 12.22 7.48
N GLN A 20 1.08 13.02 8.49
CA GLN A 20 -0.22 13.67 8.52
C GLN A 20 -0.46 14.64 7.34
N GLY A 21 0.60 15.08 6.65
CA GLY A 21 0.50 15.93 5.46
C GLY A 21 -0.28 15.29 4.30
N ILE A 22 -0.32 13.95 4.24
CA ILE A 22 -0.98 13.20 3.17
C ILE A 22 -2.49 13.07 3.42
N GLN A 23 -2.97 13.36 4.64
CA GLN A 23 -4.38 13.15 5.02
C GLN A 23 -5.39 13.93 4.16
N HIS A 24 -4.93 14.99 3.47
CA HIS A 24 -5.75 15.85 2.61
C HIS A 24 -5.58 15.57 1.11
N ALA A 25 -4.79 14.55 0.74
CA ALA A 25 -4.61 14.14 -0.65
C ALA A 25 -5.83 13.35 -1.15
N THR A 26 -7.02 13.95 -1.11
CA THR A 26 -8.29 13.28 -1.41
C THR A 26 -8.42 12.83 -2.86
N GLY A 27 -7.61 13.40 -3.77
CA GLY A 27 -7.50 12.98 -5.17
C GLY A 27 -6.52 11.82 -5.41
N LEU A 28 -5.83 11.31 -4.38
CA LEU A 28 -4.86 10.22 -4.51
C LEU A 28 -5.55 8.95 -4.99
N GLU A 29 -5.08 8.38 -6.10
CA GLU A 29 -5.65 7.17 -6.71
C GLU A 29 -4.78 5.94 -6.42
N SER A 30 -3.47 6.10 -6.27
CA SER A 30 -2.56 4.99 -5.99
C SER A 30 -1.56 5.33 -4.90
N LEU A 31 -1.47 4.44 -3.90
CA LEU A 31 -0.48 4.51 -2.83
C LEU A 31 0.38 3.24 -2.86
N MET A 32 1.70 3.42 -3.01
CA MET A 32 2.66 2.33 -3.06
C MET A 32 3.71 2.50 -1.94
N ILE A 33 3.96 1.44 -1.19
CA ILE A 33 4.95 1.42 -0.10
C ILE A 33 5.81 0.16 -0.28
N SER A 34 7.11 0.33 -0.51
CA SER A 34 8.04 -0.75 -0.83
C SER A 34 9.34 -0.62 -0.06
N ASP A 35 9.88 -1.77 0.40
CA ASP A 35 11.17 -1.89 1.11
C ASP A 35 11.33 -0.94 2.33
N CYS A 36 10.21 -0.55 2.95
CA CYS A 36 10.20 0.28 4.14
C CYS A 36 10.25 -0.61 5.39
N LYS A 37 11.44 -1.10 5.74
CA LYS A 37 11.65 -2.11 6.80
C LYS A 37 11.18 -1.69 8.19
N ARG A 38 11.11 -0.39 8.47
CA ARG A 38 10.66 0.18 9.76
C ARG A 38 9.21 0.67 9.73
N PHE A 39 8.49 0.53 8.62
CA PHE A 39 7.11 0.97 8.52
C PHE A 39 6.22 0.05 9.35
N THR A 40 5.63 0.58 10.42
CA THR A 40 4.89 -0.20 11.42
C THR A 40 3.38 -0.05 11.32
N SER A 41 2.89 1.05 10.75
CA SER A 41 1.46 1.37 10.80
C SER A 41 1.01 2.26 9.65
N ILE A 42 -0.14 1.91 9.07
CA ILE A 42 -0.96 2.82 8.28
C ILE A 42 -1.91 3.53 9.26
N PRO A 43 -1.97 4.87 9.28
CA PRO A 43 -2.82 5.62 10.21
C PRO A 43 -4.31 5.56 9.83
N GLU A 44 -5.19 5.76 10.82
CA GLU A 44 -6.65 5.68 10.66
C GLU A 44 -7.23 6.71 9.68
N TRP A 45 -6.58 7.87 9.52
CA TRP A 45 -6.99 8.88 8.54
C TRP A 45 -6.85 8.42 7.10
N ILE A 46 -6.30 7.22 6.83
CA ILE A 46 -6.31 6.61 5.48
C ILE A 46 -7.71 6.63 4.88
N ASN A 47 -8.76 6.52 5.72
CA ASN A 47 -10.16 6.60 5.33
C ASN A 47 -10.56 7.93 4.63
N ASN A 48 -9.73 8.98 4.71
CA ASN A 48 -9.94 10.25 4.02
C ASN A 48 -9.59 10.18 2.53
N LEU A 49 -8.79 9.19 2.10
CA LEU A 49 -8.36 9.01 0.71
C LEU A 49 -9.46 8.37 -0.14
N LYS A 50 -10.57 9.09 -0.33
CA LYS A 50 -11.78 8.56 -0.99
C LYS A 50 -11.60 8.22 -2.47
N SER A 51 -10.60 8.77 -3.14
CA SER A 51 -10.28 8.43 -4.54
C SER A 51 -9.31 7.27 -4.68
N LEU A 52 -8.82 6.69 -3.57
CA LEU A 52 -7.80 5.65 -3.60
C LEU A 52 -8.38 4.38 -4.23
N GLN A 53 -7.77 3.95 -5.34
CA GLN A 53 -8.15 2.78 -6.12
C GLN A 53 -7.16 1.63 -5.94
N ILE A 54 -5.88 1.95 -5.67
CA ILE A 54 -4.80 0.97 -5.53
C ILE A 54 -4.01 1.22 -4.25
N LEU A 55 -3.87 0.19 -3.43
CA LEU A 55 -2.92 0.16 -2.32
C LEU A 55 -1.94 -1.01 -2.51
N SER A 56 -0.66 -0.71 -2.66
CA SER A 56 0.40 -1.72 -2.80
C SER A 56 1.39 -1.61 -1.64
N ILE A 57 1.65 -2.72 -0.96
CA ILE A 57 2.58 -2.83 0.15
C ILE A 57 3.53 -4.00 -0.14
N SER A 58 4.82 -3.72 -0.26
CA SER A 58 5.83 -4.72 -0.61
C SER A 58 7.03 -4.67 0.34
N ALA A 59 7.56 -5.81 0.75
CA ALA A 59 8.79 -5.92 1.54
C ALA A 59 8.81 -5.00 2.79
N CYS A 60 7.67 -4.86 3.48
CA CYS A 60 7.48 -4.07 4.70
C CYS A 60 7.20 -4.98 5.91
N PRO A 61 8.19 -5.75 6.41
CA PRO A 61 7.98 -6.81 7.40
C PRO A 61 7.49 -6.31 8.78
N SER A 62 7.72 -5.03 9.09
CA SER A 62 7.30 -4.42 10.36
C SER A 62 5.82 -4.02 10.38
N LEU A 63 5.15 -3.93 9.22
CA LEU A 63 3.74 -3.62 9.15
C LEU A 63 2.95 -4.89 9.46
N LYS A 64 2.35 -4.93 10.64
CA LYS A 64 1.72 -6.14 11.16
C LYS A 64 0.21 -6.15 11.02
N SER A 65 -0.46 -5.02 10.77
CA SER A 65 -1.92 -4.98 10.69
C SER A 65 -2.42 -3.82 9.86
N LEU A 66 -3.66 -3.91 9.40
CA LEU A 66 -4.38 -2.81 8.76
C LEU A 66 -5.22 -2.00 9.78
N PRO A 67 -5.38 -0.67 9.59
CA PRO A 67 -6.26 0.16 10.41
C PRO A 67 -7.74 -0.17 10.17
N GLU A 68 -8.62 0.20 11.10
CA GLU A 68 -10.08 0.03 10.91
C GLU A 68 -10.61 0.93 9.78
N GLY A 69 -9.93 2.06 9.54
CA GLY A 69 -10.18 3.00 8.45
C GLY A 69 -10.27 2.39 7.05
N MET A 70 -9.65 1.23 6.81
CA MET A 70 -9.70 0.53 5.52
C MET A 70 -11.13 0.22 5.04
N ARG A 71 -12.06 -0.04 5.97
CA ARG A 71 -13.48 -0.34 5.68
C ARG A 71 -14.20 0.78 4.95
N TYR A 72 -13.68 2.01 5.02
CA TYR A 72 -14.31 3.21 4.47
C TYR A 72 -13.70 3.64 3.12
N LEU A 73 -12.78 2.87 2.57
CA LEU A 73 -12.18 3.08 1.26
C LEU A 73 -13.05 2.42 0.19
N THR A 74 -14.15 3.08 -0.15
CA THR A 74 -15.18 2.54 -1.06
C THR A 74 -14.75 2.49 -2.52
N SER A 75 -13.76 3.30 -2.92
CA SER A 75 -13.21 3.34 -4.28
C SER A 75 -12.03 2.38 -4.47
N LEU A 76 -11.57 1.73 -3.39
CA LEU A 76 -10.41 0.87 -3.41
C LEU A 76 -10.75 -0.43 -4.14
N ASP A 77 -10.20 -0.57 -5.34
CA ASP A 77 -10.43 -1.70 -6.22
C ASP A 77 -9.40 -2.81 -5.98
N LYS A 78 -8.14 -2.42 -5.74
CA LYS A 78 -7.02 -3.35 -5.60
C LYS A 78 -6.22 -3.11 -4.34
N ILE A 79 -5.96 -4.20 -3.61
CA ILE A 79 -4.93 -4.25 -2.57
C ILE A 79 -3.93 -5.37 -2.87
N GLU A 80 -2.65 -5.01 -2.82
CA GLU A 80 -1.54 -5.91 -3.11
C GLU A 80 -0.57 -5.93 -1.93
N ILE A 81 -0.35 -7.11 -1.36
CA ILE A 81 0.54 -7.32 -0.21
C ILE A 81 1.59 -8.36 -0.60
N LYS A 82 2.83 -7.91 -0.79
CA LYS A 82 3.97 -8.73 -1.18
C LYS A 82 5.02 -8.77 -0.09
N ASP A 83 5.61 -9.93 0.14
CA ASP A 83 6.76 -10.09 1.06
C ASP A 83 6.54 -9.46 2.45
N CYS A 84 5.29 -9.48 2.94
CA CYS A 84 4.87 -9.00 4.25
C CYS A 84 4.15 -10.14 4.99
N PRO A 85 4.87 -11.17 5.47
CA PRO A 85 4.27 -12.45 5.88
C PRO A 85 3.22 -12.30 6.98
N THR A 86 3.47 -11.47 7.99
CA THR A 86 2.52 -11.21 9.08
C THR A 86 1.23 -10.56 8.57
N LEU A 87 1.35 -9.54 7.73
CA LEU A 87 0.20 -8.82 7.18
C LEU A 87 -0.61 -9.71 6.24
N GLN A 88 0.07 -10.49 5.40
CA GLN A 88 -0.57 -11.44 4.51
C GLN A 88 -1.43 -12.44 5.28
N GLN A 89 -0.88 -13.06 6.33
CA GLN A 89 -1.64 -14.01 7.16
C GLN A 89 -2.91 -13.38 7.74
N ARG A 90 -2.83 -12.12 8.20
CA ARG A 90 -4.00 -11.42 8.74
C ARG A 90 -4.99 -10.98 7.69
N CYS A 91 -4.57 -10.80 6.44
CA CYS A 91 -5.43 -10.43 5.33
C CYS A 91 -5.99 -11.66 4.57
N GLN A 92 -5.64 -12.89 4.99
CA GLN A 92 -6.13 -14.11 4.35
C GLN A 92 -7.66 -14.17 4.35
N LYS A 93 -8.21 -14.47 3.18
CA LYS A 93 -9.65 -14.56 2.98
C LYS A 93 -10.29 -15.54 3.97
N HIS A 94 -11.38 -15.13 4.60
CA HIS A 94 -12.19 -15.90 5.57
C HIS A 94 -11.55 -16.19 6.94
N ILE A 95 -10.22 -16.26 7.05
CA ILE A 95 -9.54 -16.68 8.28
C ILE A 95 -8.69 -15.58 8.94
N GLY A 96 -8.25 -14.59 8.15
CA GLY A 96 -7.38 -13.53 8.61
C GLY A 96 -8.10 -12.51 9.49
N GLN A 97 -7.48 -12.09 10.59
CA GLN A 97 -8.08 -11.12 11.53
C GLN A 97 -8.39 -9.76 10.88
N ASP A 98 -7.63 -9.35 9.87
CA ASP A 98 -7.83 -8.09 9.14
C ASP A 98 -8.69 -8.27 7.88
N TRP A 99 -9.05 -9.50 7.49
CA TRP A 99 -9.93 -9.75 6.34
C TRP A 99 -11.24 -8.93 6.37
N PRO A 100 -11.97 -8.80 7.49
CA PRO A 100 -13.17 -7.96 7.55
C PRO A 100 -12.95 -6.48 7.19
N LYS A 101 -11.71 -5.99 7.27
CA LYS A 101 -11.35 -4.61 6.94
C LYS A 101 -11.21 -4.36 5.43
N ILE A 102 -11.00 -5.43 4.67
CA ILE A 102 -10.70 -5.41 3.24
C ILE A 102 -11.63 -6.31 2.41
N ALA A 103 -12.61 -6.94 3.04
CA ALA A 103 -13.51 -7.89 2.38
C ALA A 103 -14.39 -7.26 1.29
N HIS A 104 -14.54 -5.93 1.30
CA HIS A 104 -15.25 -5.16 0.28
C HIS A 104 -14.42 -4.89 -0.98
N ILE A 105 -13.11 -5.17 -0.95
CA ILE A 105 -12.19 -4.92 -2.05
C ILE A 105 -12.21 -6.13 -3.01
N PRO A 106 -12.51 -5.93 -4.31
CA PRO A 106 -12.66 -7.04 -5.25
C PRO A 106 -11.34 -7.73 -5.57
N ASN A 107 -10.24 -6.97 -5.71
CA ASN A 107 -8.95 -7.49 -6.15
C ASN A 107 -7.94 -7.55 -4.99
N LEU A 108 -7.84 -8.70 -4.33
CA LEU A 108 -6.81 -8.98 -3.31
C LEU A 108 -5.69 -9.84 -3.88
N VAL A 109 -4.44 -9.35 -3.82
CA VAL A 109 -3.23 -10.10 -4.17
C VAL A 109 -2.35 -10.29 -2.94
N LEU A 110 -2.10 -11.54 -2.56
CA LEU A 110 -1.13 -11.93 -1.52
C LEU A 110 -0.03 -12.77 -2.17
N GLN A 111 1.21 -12.30 -2.17
CA GLN A 111 2.33 -13.01 -2.83
C GLN A 111 3.59 -13.05 -1.97
N GLN A 112 4.23 -14.21 -1.86
CA GLN A 112 5.56 -14.35 -1.29
C GLN A 112 6.56 -14.61 -2.42
N SER A 113 7.69 -13.92 -2.41
CA SER A 113 8.85 -14.32 -3.19
C SER A 113 9.48 -15.54 -2.49
N PHE A 114 9.20 -16.73 -3.02
CA PHE A 114 9.90 -17.94 -2.63
C PHE A 114 11.24 -17.99 -3.40
N ASP A 115 12.32 -18.18 -2.65
CA ASP A 115 13.70 -18.58 -3.03
C ASP A 115 14.81 -17.53 -3.32
N GLN A 116 15.79 -17.54 -2.39
CA GLN A 116 17.23 -17.76 -2.57
C GLN A 116 17.99 -16.98 -3.66
N ASP A 117 18.21 -15.68 -3.45
CA ASP A 117 19.54 -15.10 -3.65
C ASP A 117 19.63 -13.75 -2.93
N ALA A 118 20.68 -13.54 -2.14
CA ALA A 118 20.97 -12.27 -1.48
C ALA A 118 21.45 -11.18 -2.46
N SER A 119 21.32 -11.38 -3.78
CA SER A 119 21.89 -10.51 -4.81
C SER A 119 20.93 -9.91 -5.82
N ARG A 120 19.60 -10.06 -5.66
CA ARG A 120 18.64 -9.23 -6.40
C ARG A 120 17.94 -8.27 -5.46
N SER A 121 18.62 -7.16 -5.21
CA SER A 121 17.96 -5.92 -4.81
C SER A 121 16.83 -5.69 -5.83
N PHE A 122 15.58 -5.88 -5.42
CA PHE A 122 14.47 -5.23 -6.12
C PHE A 122 14.60 -3.74 -5.79
N THR A 123 15.60 -3.08 -6.40
CA THR A 123 15.55 -1.64 -6.55
C THR A 123 14.23 -1.35 -7.21
N CYS A 124 13.40 -0.50 -6.58
CA CYS A 124 12.28 0.13 -7.28
C CYS A 124 12.81 0.59 -8.63
N LEU A 125 12.39 -0.08 -9.71
CA LEU A 125 12.68 0.41 -11.05
C LEU A 125 11.95 1.75 -11.13
N GLY A 126 12.74 2.81 -11.23
CA GLY A 126 12.30 4.17 -11.01
C GLY A 126 11.21 4.66 -11.96
N THR A 127 10.50 5.66 -11.45
CA THR A 127 10.10 6.88 -12.18
C THR A 127 9.40 6.70 -13.53
N TYR A 128 8.06 6.64 -13.53
CA TYR A 128 7.18 7.09 -14.62
C TYR A 128 5.79 7.36 -14.00
N LEU A 129 5.06 8.48 -14.13
CA LEU A 129 5.16 9.72 -14.90
C LEU A 129 4.31 10.80 -14.20
N ASN A 130 4.89 11.96 -13.92
CA ASN A 130 4.20 13.19 -14.26
C ASN A 130 4.37 13.33 -15.78
N ASP A 131 3.31 13.10 -16.54
CA ASP A 131 3.13 13.79 -17.82
C ASP A 131 1.69 14.27 -17.86
N ALA A 132 1.50 15.43 -17.22
CA ALA A 132 0.48 16.37 -17.62
C ALA A 132 1.19 17.53 -18.32
N SER A 133 0.64 17.93 -19.47
CA SER A 133 1.01 19.05 -20.36
C SER A 133 2.07 18.68 -21.44
N HIS A 134 1.87 18.86 -22.75
CA HIS A 134 1.16 19.90 -23.50
C HIS A 134 0.63 19.36 -24.85
N ILE A 135 -0.57 19.83 -25.24
CA ILE A 135 -1.12 20.06 -26.59
C ILE A 135 -0.84 19.02 -27.68
#